data_AF-A0A5S4WXL1-F1
#
_entry.id   AF-A0A5S4WXL1-F1
#
_cell.length_a   1.000
_cell.length_b   1.000
_cell.length_c   1.000
_cell.angle_alpha   90.00
_cell.angle_beta   90.00
_cell.angle_gamma   90.00
#
_symmetry.space_group_name_H-M   'P 1'
#
loop_
_entity.id
_entity.type
_entity.pdbx_description
1 polymer ?
#
loop_
_entity_poly.entity_id
_entity_poly.type
_entity_poly.pdbx_seq_one_letter_code
_entity_poly.pdbx_strand_id
1 'polypeptide(L)'
;MPVGLLEVEGTIEVSQFWPEGRSDADTTKVVVNVAPDAIRFLKNDSSPFQPTHVFDNAKVKGRTATAPIKNGKLTIRLQGIDAPELHYQPSPLSPAEKKGLTDAKRKAYHEVTHPYRQLLGATSSKALHDFLSNTGEATLACRVFTHVDAPNEVFDTYGRLVGDIEVTVANKAVDINHWLVEQGFAYPTFYSSMNDDEIRAFLALTKIARTKKLPVWKALAKTIPAFDFDLREPKKNETDVLATDKGPVILPKLYRRQTNWAARKKATVTSQNFQKFLAEGSGGKPDTCYAIDDFLANGVHSATPRNFADFVEGGTKIKFQPDGLVFGEAPSTLVGADGKVIAGF
;
A
#
# COMPACT_ATOMS: atom_id res chain seq x y z
N MET A 1 9.83 1.73 -20.00
CA MET A 1 10.12 1.74 -18.57
C MET A 1 10.56 3.14 -18.21
N PRO A 2 10.06 3.70 -17.10
CA PRO A 2 10.38 5.07 -16.73
C PRO A 2 11.89 5.24 -16.61
N VAL A 3 12.41 6.32 -17.19
CA VAL A 3 13.82 6.71 -17.12
C VAL A 3 14.01 7.96 -16.26
N GLY A 4 12.93 8.67 -15.94
CA GLY A 4 12.94 9.77 -15.00
C GLY A 4 12.90 9.31 -13.53
N LEU A 5 13.32 10.22 -12.64
CA LEU A 5 13.32 10.04 -11.20
C LEU A 5 12.80 11.32 -10.54
N LEU A 6 11.74 11.18 -9.75
CA LEU A 6 11.25 12.24 -8.87
C LEU A 6 11.84 12.05 -7.48
N GLU A 7 12.35 13.13 -6.89
CA GLU A 7 12.82 13.16 -5.51
C GLU A 7 12.10 14.21 -4.69
N VAL A 8 11.81 13.88 -3.43
CA VAL A 8 11.26 14.77 -2.42
C VAL A 8 12.13 14.71 -1.17
N GLU A 9 12.75 15.82 -0.80
CA GLU A 9 13.44 15.95 0.48
C GLU A 9 12.45 16.35 1.59
N GLY A 10 12.58 15.73 2.77
CA GLY A 10 11.69 16.02 3.87
C GLY A 10 12.15 15.45 5.19
N THR A 11 11.19 15.36 6.11
CA THR A 11 11.36 14.75 7.42
C THR A 11 10.23 13.81 7.76
N ILE A 12 10.54 12.83 8.60
CA ILE A 12 9.59 11.86 9.12
C ILE A 12 9.64 11.89 10.64
N GLU A 13 8.51 12.20 11.27
CA GLU A 13 8.35 12.15 12.72
C GLU A 13 8.22 10.68 13.15
N VAL A 14 9.08 10.17 14.02
CA VAL A 14 9.05 8.75 14.46
C VAL A 14 7.75 8.43 15.20
N SER A 15 7.26 9.37 16.01
CA SER A 15 6.03 9.23 16.80
C SER A 15 4.74 9.09 15.97
N GLN A 16 4.82 9.23 14.64
CA GLN A 16 3.67 9.01 13.78
C GLN A 16 3.35 7.53 13.60
N PHE A 17 4.34 6.65 13.76
CA PHE A 17 4.17 5.22 13.61
C PHE A 17 3.57 4.61 14.87
N TRP A 18 2.76 3.57 14.70
CA TRP A 18 2.27 2.80 15.85
C TRP A 18 3.46 2.19 16.61
N PRO A 19 3.52 2.30 17.95
CA PRO A 19 2.40 2.46 18.88
C PRO A 19 2.06 3.90 19.27
N GLU A 20 2.93 4.87 18.99
CA GLU A 20 2.71 6.26 19.41
C GLU A 20 1.73 7.00 18.52
N GLY A 21 1.75 6.70 17.23
CA GLY A 21 0.86 7.23 16.22
C GLY A 21 0.02 6.14 15.57
N ARG A 22 -0.36 6.38 14.31
CA ARG A 22 -1.28 5.52 13.57
C ARG A 22 -0.71 5.02 12.24
N SER A 23 0.40 5.60 11.75
CA SER A 23 1.08 5.09 10.55
C SER A 23 1.53 3.66 10.80
N ASP A 24 1.39 2.82 9.79
CA ASP A 24 1.75 1.40 9.83
C ASP A 24 2.99 1.14 8.95
N ALA A 25 3.24 -0.13 8.65
CA ALA A 25 4.40 -0.57 7.89
C ALA A 25 4.19 -0.57 6.35
N ASP A 26 3.14 0.06 5.82
CA ASP A 26 2.96 0.23 4.35
C ASP A 26 2.44 1.61 3.92
N THR A 27 1.96 2.41 4.86
CA THR A 27 1.52 3.80 4.63
C THR A 27 2.03 4.71 5.73
N THR A 28 2.69 5.81 5.35
CA THR A 28 3.18 6.82 6.29
C THR A 28 2.95 8.25 5.80
N LYS A 29 3.15 9.23 6.67
CA LYS A 29 3.09 10.65 6.33
C LYS A 29 4.49 11.24 6.39
N VAL A 30 4.93 11.81 5.28
CA VAL A 30 6.17 12.58 5.25
C VAL A 30 5.81 14.05 5.41
N VAL A 31 6.41 14.70 6.41
CA VAL A 31 6.40 16.16 6.46
C VAL A 31 7.43 16.60 5.44
N VAL A 32 6.95 17.10 4.31
CA VAL A 32 7.86 17.60 3.28
C VAL A 32 8.51 18.84 3.86
N ASN A 33 9.83 18.93 3.77
CA ASN A 33 10.47 20.21 4.01
C ASN A 33 9.94 21.10 2.90
N VAL A 34 9.09 22.08 3.21
CA VAL A 34 8.52 22.99 2.21
C VAL A 34 9.58 24.03 1.81
N ALA A 35 10.80 23.59 1.56
CA ALA A 35 11.78 24.39 0.86
C ALA A 35 11.34 24.46 -0.61
N PRO A 36 11.45 25.64 -1.27
CA PRO A 36 11.01 25.83 -2.65
C PRO A 36 11.59 24.82 -3.65
N ASP A 37 12.71 24.17 -3.33
CA ASP A 37 13.46 23.22 -4.15
C ASP A 37 13.41 21.78 -3.60
N ALA A 38 12.55 21.49 -2.62
CA ALA A 38 12.47 20.18 -2.00
C ALA A 38 11.93 19.08 -2.93
N ILE A 39 11.23 19.45 -4.01
CA ILE A 39 10.73 18.52 -5.02
C ILE A 39 11.50 18.74 -6.31
N ARG A 40 12.22 17.73 -6.76
CA ARG A 40 13.10 17.81 -7.93
C ARG A 40 12.88 16.63 -8.86
N PHE A 41 12.95 16.88 -10.15
CA PHE A 41 12.82 15.88 -11.19
C PHE A 41 14.11 15.76 -11.99
N LEU A 42 14.55 14.52 -12.18
CA LEU A 42 15.62 14.12 -13.07
C LEU A 42 14.99 13.45 -14.29
N LYS A 43 15.16 14.02 -15.48
CA LYS A 43 14.55 13.47 -16.70
C LYS A 43 15.17 12.13 -17.15
N ASN A 44 16.46 11.95 -16.90
CA ASN A 44 17.25 10.75 -17.15
C ASN A 44 18.63 10.91 -16.49
N ASP A 45 19.41 9.83 -16.43
CA ASP A 45 20.73 9.78 -15.77
C ASP A 45 21.77 10.79 -16.30
N SER A 46 21.57 11.34 -17.51
CA SER A 46 22.46 12.35 -18.10
C SER A 46 22.02 13.79 -17.86
N SER A 47 20.84 13.99 -17.28
CA SER A 47 20.29 15.31 -16.97
C SER A 47 20.66 15.73 -15.54
N PRO A 48 20.72 17.03 -15.22
CA PRO A 48 20.73 17.47 -13.82
C PRO A 48 19.31 17.41 -13.22
N PHE A 49 19.21 17.26 -11.90
CA PHE A 49 17.96 17.50 -11.17
C PHE A 49 17.48 18.94 -11.37
N GLN A 50 16.19 19.11 -11.61
CA GLN A 50 15.52 20.41 -11.73
C GLN A 50 14.41 20.51 -10.69
N PRO A 51 14.32 21.60 -9.90
CA PRO A 51 13.15 21.87 -9.09
C PRO A 51 11.88 21.86 -9.93
N THR A 52 10.80 21.29 -9.39
CA THR A 52 9.49 21.29 -10.05
C THR A 52 8.40 21.76 -9.10
N HIS A 53 7.48 22.55 -9.65
CA HIS A 53 6.35 23.17 -8.95
C HIS A 53 5.02 22.64 -9.47
N VAL A 54 5.03 21.57 -10.28
CA VAL A 54 3.82 21.05 -10.95
C VAL A 54 2.75 20.54 -9.97
N PHE A 55 3.11 20.28 -8.72
CA PHE A 55 2.18 19.87 -7.68
C PHE A 55 1.55 21.05 -6.92
N ASP A 56 2.04 22.27 -7.14
CA ASP A 56 1.53 23.46 -6.49
C ASP A 56 0.11 23.75 -6.97
N ASN A 57 -0.82 23.84 -6.01
CA ASN A 57 -2.25 24.02 -6.28
C ASN A 57 -2.90 22.95 -7.17
N ALA A 58 -2.23 21.81 -7.37
CA ALA A 58 -2.74 20.70 -8.14
C ALA A 58 -3.77 19.88 -7.36
N LYS A 59 -4.52 19.03 -8.06
CA LYS A 59 -5.42 18.02 -7.49
C LYS A 59 -5.20 16.69 -8.19
N VAL A 60 -5.06 15.64 -7.39
CA VAL A 60 -5.15 14.26 -7.88
C VAL A 60 -6.63 13.88 -7.95
N LYS A 61 -7.08 13.48 -9.14
CA LYS A 61 -8.42 12.95 -9.42
C LYS A 61 -8.33 11.44 -9.62
N GLY A 62 -8.84 10.70 -8.65
CA GLY A 62 -9.01 9.24 -8.70
C GLY A 62 -10.34 8.84 -8.06
N ARG A 63 -10.30 7.94 -7.08
CA ARG A 63 -11.44 7.65 -6.20
C ARG A 63 -11.80 8.83 -5.31
N THR A 64 -10.81 9.67 -5.00
CA THR A 64 -10.98 10.96 -4.33
C THR A 64 -10.49 12.09 -5.22
N ALA A 65 -10.87 13.32 -4.88
CA ALA A 65 -10.27 14.53 -5.42
C ALA A 65 -9.50 15.20 -4.28
N THR A 66 -8.17 15.14 -4.29
CA THR A 66 -7.34 15.53 -3.15
C THR A 66 -6.13 16.32 -3.61
N ALA A 67 -5.77 17.37 -2.87
CA ALA A 67 -4.51 18.07 -3.10
C ALA A 67 -3.34 17.14 -2.73
N PRO A 68 -2.31 17.00 -3.58
CA PRO A 68 -1.18 16.12 -3.29
C PRO A 68 -0.44 16.59 -2.03
N ILE A 69 -0.16 17.89 -1.93
CA ILE A 69 0.47 18.51 -0.77
C ILE A 69 -0.61 19.19 0.07
N LYS A 70 -0.75 18.81 1.34
CA LYS A 70 -1.70 19.41 2.27
C LYS A 70 -1.00 19.89 3.53
N ASN A 71 -1.06 21.20 3.79
CA ASN A 71 -0.41 21.83 4.94
C ASN A 71 1.10 21.48 5.03
N GLY A 72 1.79 21.46 3.88
CA GLY A 72 3.20 21.08 3.79
C GLY A 72 3.50 19.60 3.98
N LYS A 73 2.48 18.73 4.00
CA LYS A 73 2.67 17.27 4.19
C LYS A 73 2.27 16.52 2.92
N LEU A 74 3.06 15.49 2.60
CA LEU A 74 2.74 14.47 1.61
C LEU A 74 2.37 13.18 2.35
N THR A 75 1.33 12.50 1.88
CA THR A 75 1.07 11.13 2.33
C THR A 75 1.75 10.19 1.36
N ILE A 76 2.58 9.29 1.88
CA ILE A 76 3.37 8.35 1.09
C ILE A 76 2.80 6.95 1.26
N ARG A 77 2.54 6.27 0.15
CA ARG A 77 2.36 4.81 0.10
C ARG A 77 3.69 4.20 -0.29
N LEU A 78 4.20 3.28 0.52
CA LEU A 78 5.48 2.64 0.24
C LEU A 78 5.35 1.78 -1.03
N GLN A 79 6.21 2.03 -2.01
CA GLN A 79 6.24 1.33 -3.28
C GLN A 79 6.68 -0.13 -3.11
N GLY A 80 6.11 -1.03 -3.92
CA GLY A 80 6.57 -2.41 -4.00
C GLY A 80 6.28 -3.31 -2.80
N ILE A 81 5.59 -2.81 -1.76
CA ILE A 81 5.32 -3.57 -0.54
C ILE A 81 3.86 -3.49 -0.08
N ASP A 82 3.44 -4.49 0.70
CA ASP A 82 2.16 -4.52 1.42
C ASP A 82 2.42 -5.25 2.75
N ALA A 83 2.25 -4.55 3.87
CA ALA A 83 2.49 -5.10 5.20
C ALA A 83 1.18 -5.68 5.77
N PRO A 84 1.23 -6.64 6.71
CA PRO A 84 0.01 -7.10 7.38
C PRO A 84 -0.77 -5.91 7.95
N GLU A 85 -2.07 -5.82 7.64
CA GLU A 85 -2.87 -4.64 7.98
C GLU A 85 -2.87 -4.34 9.49
N LEU A 86 -2.60 -3.09 9.86
CA LEU A 86 -2.81 -2.62 11.23
C LEU A 86 -4.25 -2.14 11.46
N HIS A 87 -4.90 -1.54 10.45
CA HIS A 87 -6.17 -0.84 10.65
C HIS A 87 -7.04 -0.69 9.38
N TYR A 88 -7.23 -1.78 8.62
CA TYR A 88 -8.09 -1.73 7.45
C TYR A 88 -9.58 -1.67 7.83
N GLN A 89 -10.27 -0.64 7.36
CA GLN A 89 -11.72 -0.50 7.52
C GLN A 89 -12.47 -0.96 6.25
N PRO A 90 -13.57 -1.74 6.37
CA PRO A 90 -14.42 -2.06 5.22
C PRO A 90 -14.82 -0.80 4.45
N SER A 91 -14.76 -0.89 3.12
CA SER A 91 -15.07 0.24 2.23
C SER A 91 -16.54 0.64 2.34
N PRO A 92 -16.90 1.92 2.13
CA PRO A 92 -18.29 2.33 2.07
C PRO A 92 -19.08 1.52 1.03
N LEU A 93 -20.37 1.29 1.31
CA LEU A 93 -21.27 0.71 0.32
C LEU A 93 -21.37 1.65 -0.90
N SER A 94 -21.25 1.09 -2.09
CA SER A 94 -21.42 1.81 -3.35
C SER A 94 -22.88 2.30 -3.51
N PRO A 95 -23.13 3.29 -4.39
CA PRO A 95 -24.49 3.72 -4.70
C PRO A 95 -25.38 2.56 -5.18
N ALA A 96 -24.82 1.62 -5.94
CA ALA A 96 -25.53 0.44 -6.42
C ALA A 96 -25.92 -0.50 -5.26
N GLU A 97 -25.00 -0.77 -4.32
CA GLU A 97 -25.31 -1.57 -3.13
C GLU A 97 -26.35 -0.88 -2.24
N LYS A 98 -26.31 0.45 -2.11
CA LYS A 98 -27.29 1.22 -1.32
C LYS A 98 -28.69 1.21 -1.91
N LYS A 99 -28.84 0.95 -3.21
CA LYS A 99 -30.13 0.92 -3.91
C LYS A 99 -30.92 -0.30 -3.44
N GLY A 100 -32.05 -0.08 -2.76
CA GLY A 100 -32.91 -1.16 -2.27
C GLY A 100 -32.50 -1.80 -0.95
N LEU A 101 -31.43 -1.32 -0.29
CA LEU A 101 -31.13 -1.73 1.09
C LEU A 101 -32.10 -1.10 2.09
N THR A 102 -32.60 -1.91 3.02
CA THR A 102 -33.37 -1.43 4.17
C THR A 102 -32.47 -0.69 5.16
N ASP A 103 -33.04 0.21 5.95
CA ASP A 103 -32.30 0.93 6.98
C ASP A 103 -31.69 0.00 8.03
N ALA A 104 -32.38 -1.10 8.35
CA ALA A 104 -31.86 -2.15 9.22
C ALA A 104 -30.54 -2.73 8.71
N LYS A 105 -30.42 -3.00 7.40
CA LYS A 105 -29.17 -3.50 6.81
C LYS A 105 -28.08 -2.43 6.74
N ARG A 106 -28.45 -1.17 6.49
CA ARG A 106 -27.49 -0.04 6.53
C ARG A 106 -26.91 0.12 7.94
N LYS A 107 -27.77 0.06 8.96
CA LYS A 107 -27.39 0.10 10.37
C LYS A 107 -26.49 -1.08 10.74
N ALA A 108 -26.89 -2.30 10.39
CA ALA A 108 -26.08 -3.49 10.62
C ALA A 108 -24.70 -3.40 9.95
N TYR A 109 -24.61 -2.82 8.74
CA TYR A 109 -23.32 -2.59 8.09
C TYR A 109 -22.46 -1.58 8.84
N HIS A 110 -23.05 -0.47 9.28
CA HIS A 110 -22.37 0.52 10.10
C HIS A 110 -21.82 -0.09 11.40
N GLU A 111 -22.61 -0.91 12.09
CA GLU A 111 -22.22 -1.60 13.35
C GLU A 111 -21.08 -2.61 13.19
N VAL A 112 -20.76 -3.05 11.97
CA VAL A 112 -19.63 -3.94 11.70
C VAL A 112 -18.51 -3.24 10.92
N THR A 113 -18.64 -1.94 10.66
CA THR A 113 -17.63 -1.15 9.96
C THR A 113 -16.72 -0.49 10.99
N HIS A 114 -15.59 -1.14 11.27
CA HIS A 114 -14.52 -0.55 12.06
C HIS A 114 -13.17 -0.89 11.43
N PRO A 115 -12.07 -0.27 11.87
CA PRO A 115 -10.73 -0.71 11.53
C PRO A 115 -10.42 -2.08 12.14
N TYR A 116 -10.00 -3.02 11.28
CA TYR A 116 -9.57 -4.36 11.66
C TYR A 116 -8.11 -4.56 11.30
N ARG A 117 -7.40 -5.31 12.12
CA ARG A 117 -6.02 -5.71 11.88
C ARG A 117 -5.92 -7.16 11.46
N GLN A 118 -4.91 -7.47 10.66
CA GLN A 118 -4.44 -8.84 10.51
C GLN A 118 -3.43 -9.15 11.64
N LEU A 119 -3.25 -10.43 11.96
CA LEU A 119 -2.12 -10.85 12.78
C LEU A 119 -0.81 -10.40 12.12
N LEU A 120 0.20 -10.11 12.94
CA LEU A 120 1.46 -9.46 12.57
C LEU A 120 1.34 -7.99 12.13
N GLY A 121 0.14 -7.39 12.08
CA GLY A 121 -0.01 -5.98 11.71
C GLY A 121 0.58 -5.03 12.76
N ALA A 122 0.35 -5.33 14.04
CA ALA A 122 0.96 -4.59 15.15
C ALA A 122 2.47 -4.86 15.23
N THR A 123 2.87 -6.11 15.06
CA THR A 123 4.27 -6.55 15.08
C THR A 123 5.10 -5.84 14.00
N SER A 124 4.61 -5.79 12.77
CA SER A 124 5.31 -5.16 11.65
C SER A 124 5.41 -3.64 11.82
N SER A 125 4.32 -3.01 12.26
CA SER A 125 4.30 -1.56 12.53
C SER A 125 5.24 -1.18 13.68
N LYS A 126 5.25 -1.96 14.77
CA LYS A 126 6.18 -1.78 15.89
C LYS A 126 7.63 -1.98 15.49
N ALA A 127 7.91 -2.97 14.64
CA ALA A 127 9.26 -3.22 14.18
C ALA A 127 9.82 -2.02 13.39
N LEU A 128 9.00 -1.42 12.52
CA LEU A 128 9.39 -0.20 11.81
C LEU A 128 9.59 0.97 12.76
N HIS A 129 8.66 1.20 13.69
CA HIS A 129 8.79 2.22 14.73
C HIS A 129 10.11 2.06 15.50
N ASP A 130 10.39 0.84 15.99
CA ASP A 130 11.57 0.55 16.79
C ASP A 130 12.85 0.76 15.99
N PHE A 131 12.87 0.30 14.74
CA PHE A 131 13.99 0.51 13.81
C PHE A 131 14.31 2.00 13.65
N LEU A 132 13.30 2.84 13.39
CA LEU A 132 13.48 4.28 13.24
C LEU A 132 13.86 4.95 14.57
N SER A 133 13.29 4.51 15.68
CA SER A 133 13.56 5.06 17.02
C SER A 133 14.98 4.77 17.52
N ASN A 134 15.64 3.72 17.01
CA ASN A 134 17.02 3.36 17.38
C ASN A 134 18.06 4.42 16.99
N THR A 135 17.68 5.40 16.16
CA THR A 135 18.49 6.59 15.87
C THR A 135 18.65 7.51 17.09
N GLY A 136 17.69 7.48 18.03
CA GLY A 136 17.59 8.42 19.14
C GLY A 136 17.00 9.78 18.76
N GLU A 137 16.66 10.00 17.49
CA GLU A 137 16.07 11.25 16.99
C GLU A 137 14.54 11.14 16.92
N ALA A 138 13.83 12.19 17.35
CA ALA A 138 12.37 12.24 17.25
C ALA A 138 11.87 12.47 15.81
N THR A 139 12.71 13.11 14.99
CA THR A 139 12.42 13.48 13.61
C THR A 139 13.65 13.15 12.78
N LEU A 140 13.47 12.38 11.69
CA LEU A 140 14.55 11.97 10.80
C LEU A 140 14.47 12.73 9.49
N ALA A 141 15.62 13.18 8.98
CA ALA A 141 15.71 13.60 7.59
C ALA A 141 15.47 12.39 6.68
N CYS A 142 14.69 12.59 5.62
CA CYS A 142 14.39 11.53 4.66
C CYS A 142 14.38 12.05 3.22
N ARG A 143 14.66 11.15 2.28
CA ARG A 143 14.45 11.33 0.85
C ARG A 143 13.36 10.36 0.41
N VAL A 144 12.32 10.88 -0.25
CA VAL A 144 11.33 10.05 -0.94
C VAL A 144 11.66 10.07 -2.43
N PHE A 145 11.66 8.92 -3.09
CA PHE A 145 11.95 8.86 -4.52
C PHE A 145 11.07 7.84 -5.25
N THR A 146 10.84 8.07 -6.55
CA THR A 146 10.07 7.16 -7.40
C THR A 146 10.46 7.34 -8.87
N HIS A 147 10.52 6.23 -9.62
CA HIS A 147 10.80 6.26 -11.06
C HIS A 147 9.53 6.57 -11.85
N VAL A 148 9.52 7.71 -12.54
CA VAL A 148 8.37 8.23 -13.30
C VAL A 148 8.84 9.03 -14.50
N ASP A 149 8.07 9.02 -15.58
CA ASP A 149 8.31 9.88 -16.75
C ASP A 149 7.32 11.05 -16.81
N ALA A 150 6.18 10.94 -16.11
CA ALA A 150 5.15 11.97 -16.08
C ALA A 150 4.54 12.23 -14.68
N PRO A 151 4.11 13.47 -14.38
CA PRO A 151 3.50 13.80 -13.08
C PRO A 151 2.24 12.99 -12.72
N ASN A 152 1.53 12.44 -13.72
CA ASN A 152 0.33 11.63 -13.52
C ASN A 152 0.62 10.22 -12.96
N GLU A 153 1.88 9.79 -12.95
CA GLU A 153 2.31 8.46 -12.52
C GLU A 153 2.67 8.44 -11.03
N VAL A 154 2.84 9.61 -10.42
CA VAL A 154 3.39 9.79 -9.07
C VAL A 154 2.39 9.41 -7.97
N PHE A 155 1.09 9.60 -8.22
CA PHE A 155 0.07 9.47 -7.19
C PHE A 155 -0.90 8.34 -7.47
N ASP A 156 -1.24 7.60 -6.41
CA ASP A 156 -2.31 6.63 -6.48
C ASP A 156 -3.69 7.30 -6.55
N THR A 157 -4.72 6.48 -6.77
CA THR A 157 -6.12 6.92 -6.91
C THR A 157 -6.69 7.63 -5.65
N TYR A 158 -5.96 7.61 -4.53
CA TYR A 158 -6.31 8.27 -3.27
C TYR A 158 -5.49 9.56 -3.02
N GLY A 159 -4.59 9.93 -3.95
CA GLY A 159 -3.75 11.12 -3.84
C GLY A 159 -2.52 10.93 -2.95
N ARG A 160 -2.10 9.70 -2.69
CA ARG A 160 -0.83 9.41 -1.99
C ARG A 160 0.29 9.29 -3.00
N LEU A 161 1.44 9.89 -2.72
CA LEU A 161 2.64 9.67 -3.53
C LEU A 161 3.08 8.21 -3.33
N VAL A 162 3.33 7.49 -4.41
CA VAL A 162 3.86 6.12 -4.37
C VAL A 162 5.36 6.21 -4.57
N GLY A 163 6.14 5.69 -3.61
CA GLY A 163 7.59 5.76 -3.70
C GLY A 163 8.31 5.07 -2.56
N ASP A 164 9.63 5.05 -2.66
CA ASP A 164 10.55 4.56 -1.65
C ASP A 164 10.98 5.69 -0.72
N ILE A 165 11.21 5.36 0.55
CA ILE A 165 11.67 6.32 1.56
C ILE A 165 13.02 5.86 2.08
N GLU A 166 14.01 6.72 1.89
CA GLU A 166 15.34 6.56 2.43
C GLU A 166 15.53 7.45 3.66
N VAL A 167 16.05 6.87 4.74
CA VAL A 167 16.43 7.57 5.97
C VAL A 167 17.88 7.28 6.31
N THR A 168 18.52 8.13 7.11
CA THR A 168 19.84 7.82 7.67
C THR A 168 19.68 7.13 9.02
N VAL A 169 20.14 5.88 9.13
CA VAL A 169 20.19 5.12 10.39
C VAL A 169 21.62 4.66 10.63
N ALA A 170 22.18 4.97 11.79
CA ALA A 170 23.58 4.67 12.14
C ALA A 170 24.59 5.11 11.06
N ASN A 171 24.43 6.34 10.56
CA ASN A 171 25.25 6.95 9.49
C ASN A 171 25.21 6.21 8.14
N LYS A 172 24.17 5.41 7.88
CA LYS A 172 23.94 4.75 6.61
C LYS A 172 22.58 5.12 6.06
N ALA A 173 22.52 5.37 4.76
CA ALA A 173 21.27 5.46 4.03
C ALA A 173 20.59 4.09 4.02
N VAL A 174 19.33 4.04 4.45
CA VAL A 174 18.50 2.84 4.47
C VAL A 174 17.17 3.16 3.82
N ASP A 175 16.86 2.44 2.76
CA ASP A 175 15.52 2.37 2.19
C ASP A 175 14.62 1.52 3.10
N ILE A 176 13.59 2.13 3.66
CA ILE A 176 12.69 1.47 4.62
C ILE A 176 11.81 0.42 3.94
N ASN A 177 11.50 0.58 2.65
CA ASN A 177 10.67 -0.37 1.90
C ASN A 177 11.46 -1.66 1.73
N HIS A 178 12.72 -1.53 1.29
CA HIS A 178 13.65 -2.65 1.18
C HIS A 178 13.90 -3.31 2.53
N TRP A 179 14.12 -2.51 3.59
CA TRP A 179 14.33 -3.04 4.94
C TRP A 179 13.13 -3.87 5.41
N LEU A 180 11.89 -3.40 5.21
CA LEU A 180 10.67 -4.12 5.60
C LEU A 180 10.56 -5.49 4.92
N VAL A 181 10.91 -5.59 3.64
CA VAL A 181 10.90 -6.87 2.90
C VAL A 181 12.04 -7.76 3.35
N GLU A 182 13.26 -7.22 3.46
CA GLU A 182 14.45 -7.97 3.87
C GLU A 182 14.29 -8.57 5.27
N GLN A 183 13.71 -7.82 6.20
CA GLN A 183 13.45 -8.29 7.57
C GLN A 183 12.16 -9.13 7.68
N GLY A 184 11.39 -9.26 6.60
CA GLY A 184 10.16 -10.06 6.55
C GLY A 184 9.02 -9.51 7.41
N PHE A 185 8.87 -8.18 7.42
CA PHE A 185 7.73 -7.46 7.99
C PHE A 185 6.71 -6.99 6.95
N ALA A 186 7.08 -7.03 5.66
CA ALA A 186 6.15 -6.82 4.55
C ALA A 186 6.33 -7.90 3.48
N TYR A 187 5.27 -8.15 2.71
CA TYR A 187 5.40 -8.90 1.46
C TYR A 187 5.75 -7.94 0.32
N PRO A 188 6.55 -8.37 -0.66
CA PRO A 188 6.57 -7.65 -1.92
C PRO A 188 5.17 -7.66 -2.54
N THR A 189 4.73 -6.52 -3.06
CA THR A 189 3.46 -6.37 -3.78
C THR A 189 3.69 -5.43 -4.94
N PHE A 190 3.80 -6.02 -6.13
CA PHE A 190 4.18 -5.30 -7.33
C PHE A 190 2.97 -4.68 -8.02
N TYR A 191 3.21 -3.55 -8.69
CA TYR A 191 2.23 -2.85 -9.50
C TYR A 191 2.70 -2.71 -10.93
N SER A 192 1.76 -2.65 -11.87
CA SER A 192 2.05 -2.54 -13.31
C SER A 192 2.77 -1.26 -13.74
N SER A 193 2.90 -0.30 -12.83
CA SER A 193 3.67 0.95 -12.96
C SER A 193 5.14 0.79 -12.59
N MET A 194 5.50 -0.26 -11.83
CA MET A 194 6.87 -0.50 -11.41
C MET A 194 7.74 -0.95 -12.57
N ASN A 195 8.99 -0.54 -12.54
CA ASN A 195 9.99 -0.99 -13.49
C ASN A 195 10.60 -2.36 -13.11
N ASP A 196 11.30 -2.99 -14.05
CA ASP A 196 11.84 -4.34 -13.90
C ASP A 196 12.93 -4.40 -12.83
N ASP A 197 13.74 -3.35 -12.72
CA ASP A 197 14.84 -3.29 -11.76
C ASP A 197 14.32 -3.14 -10.34
N GLU A 198 13.29 -2.30 -10.13
CA GLU A 198 12.55 -2.18 -8.86
C GLU A 198 11.99 -3.55 -8.45
N ILE A 199 11.28 -4.24 -9.35
CA ILE A 199 10.72 -5.57 -9.07
C ILE A 199 11.83 -6.58 -8.72
N ARG A 200 12.92 -6.61 -9.51
CA ARG A 200 14.04 -7.55 -9.30
C ARG A 200 14.77 -7.29 -7.97
N ALA A 201 14.92 -6.03 -7.55
CA ALA A 201 15.50 -5.69 -6.26
C ALA A 201 14.69 -6.30 -5.10
N PHE A 202 13.37 -6.10 -5.10
CA PHE A 202 12.48 -6.70 -4.10
C PHE A 202 12.45 -8.23 -4.15
N LEU A 203 12.53 -8.84 -5.33
CA LEU A 203 12.61 -10.31 -5.46
C LEU A 203 13.89 -10.88 -4.82
N ALA A 204 15.02 -10.18 -4.95
CA ALA A 204 16.27 -10.59 -4.32
C ALA A 204 16.15 -10.56 -2.78
N LEU A 205 15.60 -9.50 -2.22
CA LEU A 205 15.36 -9.37 -0.77
C LEU A 205 14.36 -10.42 -0.27
N THR A 206 13.29 -10.64 -1.04
CA THR A 206 12.26 -11.64 -0.75
C THR A 206 12.84 -13.04 -0.68
N LYS A 207 13.74 -13.41 -1.59
CA LYS A 207 14.43 -14.70 -1.56
C LYS A 207 15.14 -14.93 -0.22
N ILE A 208 15.80 -13.89 0.32
CA ILE A 208 16.48 -13.95 1.62
C ILE A 208 15.46 -14.15 2.73
N ALA A 209 14.46 -13.27 2.81
CA ALA A 209 13.45 -13.28 3.87
C ALA A 209 12.64 -14.60 3.91
N ARG A 210 12.24 -15.10 2.75
CA ARG A 210 11.52 -16.37 2.60
C ARG A 210 12.37 -17.57 2.99
N THR A 211 13.64 -17.61 2.54
CA THR A 211 14.56 -18.72 2.88
C THR A 211 14.81 -18.81 4.38
N LYS A 212 14.97 -17.64 5.04
CA LYS A 212 15.14 -17.55 6.49
C LYS A 212 13.85 -17.74 7.29
N LYS A 213 12.69 -17.87 6.61
CA LYS A 213 11.36 -17.93 7.26
C LYS A 213 11.17 -16.78 8.26
N LEU A 214 11.45 -15.56 7.80
CA LEU A 214 11.20 -14.34 8.58
C LEU A 214 9.69 -14.13 8.82
N PRO A 215 9.27 -13.22 9.73
CA PRO A 215 7.95 -13.25 10.37
C PRO A 215 6.76 -13.49 9.45
N VAL A 216 6.55 -12.66 8.42
CA VAL A 216 5.41 -12.84 7.49
C VAL A 216 5.53 -14.15 6.70
N TRP A 217 6.72 -14.52 6.25
CA TRP A 217 6.96 -15.75 5.49
C TRP A 217 6.75 -17.02 6.31
N LYS A 218 7.08 -17.00 7.61
CA LYS A 218 6.79 -18.09 8.54
C LYS A 218 5.29 -18.24 8.79
N ALA A 219 4.57 -17.13 8.76
CA ALA A 219 3.13 -17.04 9.01
C ALA A 219 2.26 -17.19 7.76
N LEU A 220 2.86 -17.21 6.56
CA LEU A 220 2.12 -17.22 5.30
C LEU A 220 1.17 -18.42 5.21
N ALA A 221 -0.14 -18.13 5.20
CA ALA A 221 -1.17 -19.14 5.15
C ALA A 221 -1.44 -19.58 3.70
N LYS A 222 -1.61 -20.90 3.50
CA LYS A 222 -2.07 -21.46 2.21
C LYS A 222 -3.59 -21.51 2.09
N THR A 223 -4.28 -21.35 3.22
CA THR A 223 -5.73 -21.32 3.32
C THR A 223 -6.11 -20.00 3.98
N ILE A 224 -7.09 -19.32 3.41
CA ILE A 224 -7.67 -18.09 3.91
C ILE A 224 -8.36 -18.43 5.24
N PRO A 225 -7.88 -17.91 6.38
CA PRO A 225 -8.51 -18.18 7.68
C PRO A 225 -9.91 -17.56 7.73
N ALA A 226 -10.74 -17.97 8.69
CA ALA A 226 -11.98 -17.24 8.95
C ALA A 226 -11.67 -15.78 9.33
N PHE A 227 -12.51 -14.85 8.89
CA PHE A 227 -12.34 -13.45 9.26
C PHE A 227 -12.66 -13.25 10.74
N ASP A 228 -11.72 -12.69 11.49
CA ASP A 228 -11.86 -12.44 12.91
C ASP A 228 -12.31 -10.98 13.14
N PHE A 229 -13.52 -10.81 13.67
CA PHE A 229 -14.09 -9.49 13.97
C PHE A 229 -13.56 -8.90 15.28
N ASP A 230 -12.82 -9.66 16.08
CA ASP A 230 -12.27 -9.24 17.36
C ASP A 230 -10.84 -8.71 17.23
N LEU A 231 -10.17 -8.98 16.09
CA LEU A 231 -8.90 -8.34 15.72
C LEU A 231 -9.13 -6.89 15.28
N ARG A 232 -9.38 -6.02 16.26
CA ARG A 232 -9.50 -4.57 16.07
C ARG A 232 -8.13 -3.90 15.95
N GLU A 233 -8.10 -2.75 15.29
CA GLU A 233 -6.96 -1.82 15.39
C GLU A 233 -6.61 -1.58 16.86
N PRO A 234 -5.32 -1.73 17.25
CA PRO A 234 -4.89 -1.42 18.60
C PRO A 234 -4.89 0.10 18.81
N LYS A 235 -5.25 0.53 20.01
CA LYS A 235 -5.19 1.94 20.39
C LYS A 235 -3.73 2.40 20.50
N LYS A 236 -3.56 3.72 20.55
CA LYS A 236 -2.28 4.34 20.88
C LYS A 236 -1.73 3.74 22.18
N ASN A 237 -0.46 3.35 22.16
CA ASN A 237 0.28 2.72 23.26
C ASN A 237 -0.25 1.36 23.76
N GLU A 238 -1.25 0.76 23.09
CA GLU A 238 -1.80 -0.57 23.44
C GLU A 238 -0.87 -1.69 22.96
N THR A 239 0.31 -1.79 23.57
CA THR A 239 1.38 -2.71 23.13
C THR A 239 1.22 -4.14 23.65
N ASP A 240 0.28 -4.38 24.56
CA ASP A 240 -0.04 -5.72 25.08
C ASP A 240 -0.57 -6.66 23.98
N VAL A 241 -1.17 -6.11 22.91
CA VAL A 241 -1.56 -6.90 21.73
C VAL A 241 -0.40 -7.65 21.10
N LEU A 242 0.84 -7.18 21.25
CA LEU A 242 2.03 -7.82 20.66
C LEU A 242 2.26 -9.24 21.20
N ALA A 243 1.81 -9.54 22.43
CA ALA A 243 1.95 -10.88 23.01
C ALA A 243 1.16 -11.95 22.24
N THR A 244 0.06 -11.54 21.61
CA THR A 244 -0.88 -12.40 20.88
C THR A 244 -0.92 -12.12 19.39
N ASP A 245 -0.17 -11.13 18.90
CA ASP A 245 -0.12 -10.76 17.48
C ASP A 245 0.74 -11.72 16.65
N LYS A 246 0.35 -13.01 16.63
CA LYS A 246 1.05 -14.09 15.94
C LYS A 246 0.06 -15.11 15.41
N GLY A 247 0.32 -15.64 14.21
CA GLY A 247 -0.51 -16.68 13.60
C GLY A 247 -0.56 -16.54 12.08
N PRO A 248 -1.54 -17.18 11.42
CA PRO A 248 -1.63 -17.19 9.96
C PRO A 248 -1.88 -15.79 9.38
N VAL A 249 -1.17 -15.47 8.32
CA VAL A 249 -1.26 -14.19 7.58
C VAL A 249 -1.42 -14.48 6.10
N ILE A 250 -2.30 -13.74 5.43
CA ILE A 250 -2.47 -13.74 3.97
C ILE A 250 -1.98 -12.41 3.37
N LEU A 251 -1.81 -12.37 2.05
CA LEU A 251 -1.46 -11.14 1.34
C LEU A 251 -2.45 -10.01 1.73
N PRO A 252 -2.00 -8.80 2.11
CA PRO A 252 -2.89 -7.78 2.66
C PRO A 252 -3.96 -7.33 1.65
N LYS A 253 -3.65 -7.20 0.35
CA LYS A 253 -4.68 -7.03 -0.69
C LYS A 253 -5.81 -8.07 -0.62
N LEU A 254 -5.52 -9.35 -0.37
CA LEU A 254 -6.54 -10.40 -0.18
C LEU A 254 -7.29 -10.23 1.14
N TYR A 255 -6.59 -9.87 2.22
CA TYR A 255 -7.21 -9.55 3.51
C TYR A 255 -8.18 -8.35 3.41
N ARG A 256 -7.82 -7.29 2.68
CA ARG A 256 -8.71 -6.15 2.39
C ARG A 256 -9.99 -6.61 1.69
N ARG A 257 -9.88 -7.55 0.72
CA ARG A 257 -11.05 -8.15 0.05
C ARG A 257 -11.89 -8.99 1.00
N GLN A 258 -11.25 -9.81 1.83
CA GLN A 258 -11.93 -10.62 2.83
C GLN A 258 -12.68 -9.75 3.84
N THR A 259 -12.05 -8.68 4.34
CA THR A 259 -12.64 -7.72 5.28
C THR A 259 -13.91 -7.09 4.71
N ASN A 260 -13.84 -6.64 3.45
CA ASN A 260 -14.99 -6.07 2.73
C ASN A 260 -16.14 -7.08 2.60
N TRP A 261 -15.83 -8.31 2.20
CA TRP A 261 -16.82 -9.38 2.05
C TRP A 261 -17.43 -9.76 3.40
N ALA A 262 -16.61 -9.99 4.41
CA ALA A 262 -17.03 -10.44 5.74
C ALA A 262 -17.98 -9.42 6.38
N ALA A 263 -17.65 -8.12 6.32
CA ALA A 263 -18.53 -7.06 6.82
C ALA A 263 -19.89 -7.05 6.07
N ARG A 264 -19.87 -7.13 4.73
CA ARG A 264 -21.10 -7.19 3.92
C ARG A 264 -21.92 -8.46 4.19
N LYS A 265 -21.25 -9.59 4.42
CA LYS A 265 -21.88 -10.87 4.70
C LYS A 265 -22.53 -10.87 6.09
N LYS A 266 -21.81 -10.39 7.12
CA LYS A 266 -22.31 -10.25 8.50
C LYS A 266 -23.51 -9.29 8.57
N ALA A 267 -23.48 -8.21 7.82
CA ALA A 267 -24.59 -7.25 7.70
C ALA A 267 -25.71 -7.69 6.74
N THR A 268 -25.62 -8.87 6.12
CA THR A 268 -26.58 -9.40 5.13
C THR A 268 -26.80 -8.49 3.91
N VAL A 269 -25.80 -7.66 3.59
CA VAL A 269 -25.76 -6.82 2.37
C VAL A 269 -25.49 -7.69 1.14
N THR A 270 -24.67 -8.73 1.28
CA THR A 270 -24.41 -9.70 0.22
C THR A 270 -24.74 -11.13 0.65
N SER A 271 -25.28 -11.93 -0.28
CA SER A 271 -25.45 -13.38 -0.12
C SER A 271 -24.27 -14.18 -0.71
N GLN A 272 -23.42 -13.54 -1.50
CA GLN A 272 -22.32 -14.17 -2.21
C GLN A 272 -21.34 -14.88 -1.25
N ASN A 273 -20.75 -15.97 -1.73
CA ASN A 273 -19.55 -16.53 -1.10
C ASN A 273 -18.32 -15.65 -1.44
N PHE A 274 -17.21 -15.90 -0.76
CA PHE A 274 -16.03 -15.07 -0.93
C PHE A 274 -15.42 -15.16 -2.35
N GLN A 275 -15.44 -16.35 -2.98
CA GLN A 275 -14.94 -16.52 -4.35
C GLN A 275 -15.65 -15.59 -5.33
N LYS A 276 -16.98 -15.56 -5.30
CA LYS A 276 -17.78 -14.72 -6.20
C LYS A 276 -17.56 -13.23 -5.92
N PHE A 277 -17.50 -12.86 -4.65
CA PHE A 277 -17.19 -11.48 -4.26
C PHE A 277 -15.82 -11.03 -4.76
N LEU A 278 -14.80 -11.88 -4.64
CA LEU A 278 -13.46 -11.62 -5.13
C LEU A 278 -13.43 -11.48 -6.66
N ALA A 279 -14.16 -12.34 -7.39
CA ALA A 279 -14.22 -12.33 -8.84
C ALA A 279 -14.88 -11.06 -9.41
N GLU A 280 -15.89 -10.51 -8.73
CA GLU A 280 -16.54 -9.24 -9.11
C GLU A 280 -15.66 -8.01 -8.82
N GLY A 281 -14.75 -8.11 -7.87
CA GLY A 281 -13.78 -7.08 -7.53
C GLY A 281 -14.39 -5.82 -6.90
N SER A 282 -13.82 -4.65 -7.19
CA SER A 282 -14.25 -3.36 -6.61
C SER A 282 -15.19 -2.61 -7.54
N GLY A 283 -16.42 -2.36 -7.09
CA GLY A 283 -17.40 -1.62 -7.90
C GLY A 283 -17.77 -2.33 -9.20
N GLY A 284 -17.76 -3.67 -9.20
CA GLY A 284 -18.00 -4.50 -10.38
C GLY A 284 -16.83 -4.58 -11.37
N LYS A 285 -15.65 -4.07 -10.99
CA LYS A 285 -14.42 -4.20 -11.78
C LYS A 285 -13.49 -5.22 -11.10
N PRO A 286 -13.15 -6.33 -11.78
CA PRO A 286 -12.18 -7.30 -11.29
C PRO A 286 -10.84 -6.64 -10.92
N ASP A 287 -10.16 -7.22 -9.94
CA ASP A 287 -8.75 -6.88 -9.72
C ASP A 287 -7.91 -7.58 -10.79
N THR A 288 -7.43 -6.82 -11.76
CA THR A 288 -6.47 -7.32 -12.74
C THR A 288 -5.11 -7.56 -12.09
N CYS A 289 -4.49 -8.68 -12.42
CA CYS A 289 -3.10 -8.98 -12.09
C CYS A 289 -2.44 -9.80 -13.21
N TYR A 290 -1.13 -9.95 -13.13
CA TYR A 290 -0.29 -10.67 -14.07
C TYR A 290 0.57 -11.65 -13.29
N ALA A 291 0.86 -12.82 -13.87
CA ALA A 291 1.90 -13.69 -13.32
C ALA A 291 3.25 -12.99 -13.50
N ILE A 292 4.10 -13.00 -12.47
CA ILE A 292 5.33 -12.21 -12.47
C ILE A 292 6.29 -12.57 -13.61
N ASP A 293 6.43 -13.86 -13.92
CA ASP A 293 7.32 -14.32 -14.99
C ASP A 293 6.85 -13.82 -16.37
N ASP A 294 5.54 -13.79 -16.59
CA ASP A 294 4.92 -13.26 -17.81
C ASP A 294 5.08 -11.73 -17.88
N PHE A 295 4.89 -11.03 -16.75
CA PHE A 295 5.09 -9.59 -16.67
C PHE A 295 6.53 -9.17 -16.95
N LEU A 296 7.52 -9.82 -16.33
CA LEU A 296 8.93 -9.51 -16.55
C LEU A 296 9.42 -9.89 -17.96
N ALA A 297 8.75 -10.83 -18.63
CA ALA A 297 9.10 -11.20 -20.00
C ALA A 297 8.47 -10.26 -21.04
N ASN A 298 7.24 -9.79 -20.81
CA ASN A 298 6.41 -9.16 -21.83
C ASN A 298 5.97 -7.73 -21.50
N GLY A 299 6.13 -7.27 -20.25
CA GLY A 299 5.67 -5.98 -19.76
C GLY A 299 4.14 -5.83 -19.74
N VAL A 300 3.65 -4.72 -19.19
CA VAL A 300 2.21 -4.48 -18.97
C VAL A 300 1.34 -4.55 -20.25
N HIS A 301 1.88 -4.21 -21.41
CA HIS A 301 1.14 -4.15 -22.67
C HIS A 301 1.05 -5.49 -23.40
N SER A 302 1.85 -6.49 -23.01
CA SER A 302 1.85 -7.81 -23.67
C SER A 302 1.72 -8.98 -22.70
N ALA A 303 1.92 -8.78 -21.40
CA ALA A 303 1.61 -9.77 -20.38
C ALA A 303 0.10 -10.06 -20.33
N THR A 304 -0.26 -11.31 -20.05
CA THR A 304 -1.64 -11.79 -20.03
C THR A 304 -2.36 -11.30 -18.78
N PRO A 305 -3.37 -10.42 -18.89
CA PRO A 305 -4.14 -10.00 -17.72
C PRO A 305 -4.99 -11.16 -17.19
N ARG A 306 -5.02 -11.30 -15.87
CA ARG A 306 -5.77 -12.32 -15.14
C ARG A 306 -6.62 -11.68 -14.06
N ASN A 307 -7.72 -12.33 -13.68
CA ASN A 307 -8.47 -11.90 -12.52
C ASN A 307 -7.76 -12.42 -11.27
N PHE A 308 -7.56 -11.57 -10.25
CA PHE A 308 -6.97 -12.00 -8.98
C PHE A 308 -7.70 -13.18 -8.34
N ALA A 309 -9.02 -13.28 -8.57
CA ALA A 309 -9.82 -14.41 -8.11
C ALA A 309 -9.39 -15.76 -8.72
N ASP A 310 -8.75 -15.77 -9.89
CA ASP A 310 -8.25 -17.01 -10.53
C ASP A 310 -7.16 -17.69 -9.69
N PHE A 311 -6.49 -16.93 -8.83
CA PHE A 311 -5.43 -17.40 -7.93
C PHE A 311 -5.97 -17.80 -6.54
N VAL A 312 -7.29 -17.82 -6.36
CA VAL A 312 -7.96 -18.34 -5.18
C VAL A 312 -8.94 -19.44 -5.60
N GLU A 313 -8.88 -20.58 -4.93
CA GLU A 313 -9.74 -21.73 -5.19
C GLU A 313 -10.81 -21.85 -4.10
N GLY A 314 -12.07 -21.91 -4.53
CA GLY A 314 -13.23 -22.10 -3.65
C GLY A 314 -13.42 -21.00 -2.61
N GLY A 315 -12.77 -19.85 -2.77
CA GLY A 315 -12.77 -18.74 -1.80
C GLY A 315 -12.01 -19.08 -0.52
N THR A 316 -11.16 -20.11 -0.52
CA THR A 316 -10.50 -20.59 0.70
C THR A 316 -9.04 -20.96 0.48
N LYS A 317 -8.63 -21.46 -0.69
CA LYS A 317 -7.26 -21.91 -0.92
C LYS A 317 -6.48 -20.94 -1.80
N ILE A 318 -5.29 -20.58 -1.38
CA ILE A 318 -4.39 -19.65 -2.08
C ILE A 318 -3.52 -20.44 -3.05
N LYS A 319 -3.51 -20.05 -4.34
CA LYS A 319 -2.74 -20.67 -5.43
C LYS A 319 -1.59 -19.80 -5.94
N PHE A 320 -1.23 -18.74 -5.21
CA PHE A 320 -0.13 -17.85 -5.54
C PHE A 320 0.85 -17.71 -4.37
N GLN A 321 2.04 -17.19 -4.67
CA GLN A 321 2.94 -16.65 -3.67
C GLN A 321 2.83 -15.12 -3.70
N PRO A 322 2.99 -14.41 -2.57
CA PRO A 322 2.95 -12.95 -2.53
C PRO A 322 3.85 -12.28 -3.58
N ASP A 323 5.05 -12.84 -3.81
CA ASP A 323 6.03 -12.39 -4.81
C ASP A 323 5.75 -12.89 -6.24
N GLY A 324 4.62 -13.56 -6.48
CA GLY A 324 4.30 -14.21 -7.75
C GLY A 324 3.38 -13.41 -8.67
N LEU A 325 2.91 -12.23 -8.25
CA LEU A 325 1.90 -11.45 -8.96
C LEU A 325 2.29 -9.98 -9.08
N VAL A 326 1.91 -9.38 -10.21
CA VAL A 326 1.94 -7.93 -10.44
C VAL A 326 0.50 -7.44 -10.58
N PHE A 327 0.08 -6.48 -9.76
CA PHE A 327 -1.29 -5.96 -9.79
C PHE A 327 -1.44 -4.78 -10.75
N GLY A 328 -2.55 -4.76 -11.49
CA GLY A 328 -2.92 -3.58 -12.28
C GLY A 328 -3.19 -2.39 -11.35
N GLU A 329 -2.49 -1.29 -11.56
CA GLU A 329 -2.71 -0.07 -10.78
C GLU A 329 -3.99 0.64 -11.24
N ALA A 330 -4.75 1.15 -10.27
CA ALA A 330 -5.92 1.98 -10.56
C ALA A 330 -5.44 3.37 -11.00
N PRO A 331 -5.92 3.90 -12.13
CA PRO A 331 -5.44 5.17 -12.64
C PRO A 331 -5.85 6.34 -11.73
N SER A 332 -5.04 7.40 -11.79
CA SER A 332 -5.33 8.73 -11.27
C SER A 332 -4.99 9.77 -12.34
N THR A 333 -5.39 11.02 -12.14
CA THR A 333 -5.02 12.13 -13.03
C THR A 333 -4.72 13.36 -12.20
N LEU A 334 -3.55 13.93 -12.40
CA LEU A 334 -3.13 15.20 -11.83
C LEU A 334 -3.67 16.34 -12.69
N VAL A 335 -4.41 17.26 -12.06
CA VAL A 335 -4.94 18.46 -12.71
C VAL A 335 -4.50 19.72 -12.00
N GLY A 336 -4.27 20.78 -12.77
CA GLY A 336 -3.95 22.10 -12.26
C GLY A 336 -5.16 22.83 -11.68
N ALA A 337 -4.94 24.05 -11.19
CA ALA A 337 -5.99 24.91 -10.65
C ALA A 337 -7.09 25.24 -11.67
N ASP A 338 -6.75 25.28 -12.95
CA ASP A 338 -7.68 25.48 -14.07
C ASP A 338 -8.46 24.20 -14.46
N GLY A 339 -8.20 23.09 -13.77
CA GLY A 339 -8.83 21.79 -13.99
C GLY A 339 -8.26 21.01 -15.19
N LYS A 340 -7.25 21.53 -15.90
CA LYS A 340 -6.59 20.84 -17.01
C LYS A 340 -5.56 19.85 -16.50
N VAL A 341 -5.32 18.81 -17.30
CA VAL A 341 -4.32 17.78 -17.00
C VAL A 341 -2.93 18.39 -17.04
N ILE A 342 -2.13 18.10 -16.02
CA ILE A 342 -0.71 18.43 -15.99
C ILE A 342 0.04 17.28 -16.68
N ALA A 343 0.71 17.56 -17.80
CA ALA A 343 1.28 16.52 -18.66
C ALA A 343 2.81 16.39 -18.59
N GLY A 344 3.52 17.31 -17.95
CA GLY A 344 4.99 17.31 -17.86
C GLY A 344 5.48 17.98 -16.58
N PHE A 345 6.72 17.65 -16.20
CA PHE A 345 7.43 18.14 -15.03
C PHE A 345 8.02 19.55 -15.19
#